data_AF-A0A4Z2CL79-F1
#
_entry.id   AF-A0A4Z2CL79-F1
#
_cell.length_a   1.000
_cell.length_b   1.000
_cell.length_c   1.000
_cell.angle_alpha   90.00
_cell.angle_beta   90.00
_cell.angle_gamma   90.00
#
_symmetry.space_group_name_H-M   'P 1'
#
loop_
_entity.id
_entity.type
_entity.pdbx_description
1 polymer ?
#
loop_
_entity_poly.entity_id
_entity_poly.type
_entity_poly.pdbx_seq_one_letter_code
_entity_poly.pdbx_strand_id
1 'polypeptide(L)'
;MDRIFKRNVVEKLQLEKLNNPNEAIRILNMSHSIEGAKMIAQYFIRTDDPAKAIRFLVMSQCFDAAFDLARKHKKMELYAEVIGYNASVSEYQSIACYFENEKNWYLAGKYYLLAKQYEKAVKHLLHVPYKENSPALDLALEAVGQAGDSRLTHLVIIYLMGETDGVVKDARHLFRLYMVLKQYKEAARTAVIIARDEQTNGNYRSAHDLLFSMVQELRQRNIHVPFEIGGDVVNTDQDDSVKILNITPKIYLLSYKSTSLSQNPNTA
;
A
#
# COMPACT_ATOMS: atom_id res chain seq x y z
N MET A 1 14.67 -23.42 35.94
CA MET A 1 13.71 -22.50 36.59
C MET A 1 14.36 -21.40 37.42
N ASP A 2 15.47 -21.66 38.11
CA ASP A 2 15.97 -20.76 39.17
C ASP A 2 16.61 -19.43 38.72
N ARG A 3 17.22 -19.36 37.51
CA ARG A 3 17.86 -18.13 37.00
C ARG A 3 16.88 -17.07 36.49
N ILE A 4 15.77 -17.47 35.86
CA ILE A 4 14.74 -16.55 35.36
C ILE A 4 13.97 -15.96 36.53
N PHE A 5 13.59 -16.80 37.50
CA PHE A 5 12.93 -16.36 38.72
C PHE A 5 13.80 -15.37 39.52
N LYS A 6 15.08 -15.67 39.73
CA LYS A 6 16.03 -14.74 40.37
C LYS A 6 16.16 -13.41 39.62
N ARG A 7 16.12 -13.41 38.28
CA ARG A 7 16.19 -12.17 37.48
C ARG A 7 14.93 -11.32 37.56
N ASN A 8 13.75 -11.93 37.51
CA ASN A 8 12.47 -11.21 37.72
C ASN A 8 12.42 -10.54 39.11
N VAL A 9 12.95 -11.22 40.13
CA VAL A 9 13.07 -10.65 41.48
C VAL A 9 14.04 -9.47 41.52
N VAL A 10 15.16 -9.54 40.80
CA VAL A 10 16.13 -8.44 40.68
C VAL A 10 15.53 -7.24 39.94
N GLU A 11 14.81 -7.46 38.83
CA GLU A 11 14.13 -6.40 38.08
C GLU A 11 13.10 -5.67 38.96
N LYS A 12 12.28 -6.42 39.71
CA LYS A 12 11.34 -5.86 40.69
C LYS A 12 12.05 -5.04 41.76
N LEU A 13 13.17 -5.54 42.29
CA LEU A 13 13.97 -4.84 43.30
C LEU A 13 14.58 -3.53 42.77
N GLN A 14 15.05 -3.51 41.52
CA GLN A 14 15.63 -2.32 40.91
C GLN A 14 14.59 -1.22 40.68
N LEU A 15 13.37 -1.59 40.30
CA LEU A 15 12.26 -0.66 40.09
C LEU A 15 11.64 -0.18 41.42
N GLU A 16 11.39 -1.08 42.37
CA GLU A 16 10.68 -0.75 43.60
C GLU A 16 11.59 -0.18 44.71
N LYS A 17 12.86 -0.58 44.77
CA LYS A 17 13.75 -0.23 45.89
C LYS A 17 14.95 0.63 45.54
N LEU A 18 15.42 0.60 44.29
CA LEU A 18 16.65 1.31 43.88
C LEU A 18 16.39 2.47 42.90
N ASN A 19 15.14 2.65 42.45
CA ASN A 19 14.73 3.68 41.49
C ASN A 19 15.67 3.81 40.28
N ASN A 20 16.16 2.68 39.77
CA ASN A 20 17.13 2.65 38.67
C ASN A 20 16.51 1.99 37.42
N PRO A 21 15.64 2.71 36.68
CA PRO A 21 14.93 2.16 35.53
C PRO A 21 15.87 1.77 34.39
N ASN A 22 17.03 2.43 34.26
CA ASN A 22 17.99 2.15 33.20
C ASN A 22 18.64 0.77 33.35
N GLU A 23 19.02 0.39 34.58
CA GLU A 23 19.56 -0.94 34.85
C GLU A 23 18.47 -2.02 34.72
N ALA A 24 17.23 -1.73 35.12
CA ALA A 24 16.11 -2.64 34.90
C ALA A 24 15.87 -2.91 33.39
N ILE A 25 15.93 -1.88 32.54
CA ILE A 25 15.83 -2.01 31.08
C ILE A 25 17.02 -2.80 30.51
N ARG A 26 18.24 -2.57 31.03
CA ARG A 26 19.43 -3.32 30.60
C ARG A 26 19.28 -4.81 30.87
N ILE A 27 18.80 -5.16 32.07
CA ILE A 27 18.55 -6.55 32.45
C ILE A 27 17.42 -7.15 31.62
N LEU A 28 16.35 -6.38 31.37
CA LEU A 28 15.23 -6.82 30.52
C LEU A 28 15.69 -7.13 29.09
N ASN A 29 16.50 -6.27 28.49
CA ASN A 29 17.05 -6.49 27.14
C ASN A 29 17.94 -7.74 27.08
N MET A 30 18.55 -8.15 28.20
CA MET A 30 19.30 -9.39 28.29
C MET A 30 18.40 -10.61 28.57
N SER A 31 17.31 -10.42 29.32
CA SER A 31 16.45 -11.50 29.81
C SER A 31 15.31 -11.85 28.87
N HIS A 32 14.84 -10.90 28.06
CA HIS A 32 13.62 -10.97 27.25
C HIS A 32 12.40 -11.42 28.07
N SER A 33 12.36 -11.06 29.35
CA SER A 33 11.32 -11.47 30.29
C SER A 33 10.00 -10.73 30.06
N ILE A 34 8.90 -11.47 29.87
CA ILE A 34 7.55 -10.90 29.67
C ILE A 34 7.08 -10.18 30.93
N GLU A 35 7.22 -10.81 32.10
CA GLU A 35 6.87 -10.22 33.40
C GLU A 35 7.73 -8.99 33.71
N GLY A 36 9.01 -9.03 33.34
CA GLY A 36 9.93 -7.89 33.46
C GLY A 36 9.47 -6.68 32.67
N ALA A 37 9.13 -6.89 31.39
CA ALA A 37 8.59 -5.86 30.53
C ALA A 37 7.28 -5.28 31.09
N LYS A 38 6.39 -6.11 31.65
CA LYS A 38 5.15 -5.67 32.29
C LYS A 38 5.40 -4.80 33.52
N MET A 39 6.39 -5.15 34.35
CA MET A 39 6.76 -4.34 35.53
C MET A 39 7.34 -2.98 35.12
N ILE A 40 8.21 -2.95 34.10
CA ILE A 40 8.77 -1.69 33.57
C ILE A 40 7.67 -0.83 32.94
N ALA A 41 6.73 -1.43 32.21
CA ALA A 41 5.57 -0.72 31.68
C ALA A 41 4.74 -0.07 32.79
N GLN A 42 4.43 -0.80 33.86
CA GLN A 42 3.68 -0.26 35.01
C GLN A 42 4.42 0.89 35.71
N TYR A 43 5.75 0.82 35.81
CA TYR A 43 6.56 1.92 36.31
C TYR A 43 6.38 3.17 35.43
N PHE A 44 6.51 3.04 34.11
CA PHE A 44 6.36 4.17 33.19
C PHE A 44 4.93 4.74 33.12
N ILE A 45 3.90 3.92 33.36
CA ILE A 45 2.53 4.40 33.54
C ILE A 45 2.41 5.28 34.79
N ARG A 46 3.06 4.90 35.91
CA ARG A 46 3.03 5.67 37.16
C ARG A 46 3.84 6.96 37.08
N THR A 47 4.92 6.97 36.30
CA THR A 47 5.75 8.16 36.08
C THR A 47 5.26 9.05 34.94
N ASP A 48 4.05 8.81 34.42
CA ASP A 48 3.41 9.58 33.33
C ASP A 48 4.25 9.66 32.04
N ASP A 49 4.95 8.58 31.68
CA ASP A 49 5.62 8.44 30.37
C ASP A 49 4.92 7.36 29.52
N PRO A 50 3.78 7.71 28.88
CA PRO A 50 3.00 6.74 28.12
C PRO A 50 3.74 6.24 26.87
N ALA A 51 4.73 6.96 26.34
CA ALA A 51 5.45 6.52 25.15
C ALA A 51 6.34 5.30 25.45
N LYS A 52 7.09 5.34 26.55
CA LYS A 52 7.87 4.19 26.99
C LYS A 52 6.98 3.06 27.47
N ALA A 53 5.90 3.38 28.19
CA ALA A 53 4.95 2.37 28.64
C ALA A 53 4.37 1.55 27.47
N ILE A 54 3.92 2.19 26.39
CA ILE A 54 3.40 1.49 25.19
C ILE A 54 4.45 0.50 24.64
N ARG A 55 5.71 0.93 24.51
CA ARG A 55 6.81 0.08 24.02
C ARG A 55 6.97 -1.19 24.85
N PHE A 56 7.04 -1.05 26.17
CA PHE A 56 7.21 -2.19 27.07
C PHE A 56 5.95 -3.06 27.16
N LEU A 57 4.75 -2.49 27.04
CA LEU A 57 3.51 -3.27 26.97
C LEU A 57 3.46 -4.16 25.72
N VAL A 58 3.85 -3.63 24.55
CA VAL A 58 3.95 -4.41 23.30
C VAL A 58 5.01 -5.52 23.44
N MET A 59 6.18 -5.21 24.02
CA MET A 59 7.21 -6.22 24.33
C MET A 59 6.71 -7.33 25.25
N SER A 60 5.84 -6.99 26.21
CA SER A 60 5.20 -7.95 27.12
C SER A 60 3.99 -8.68 26.50
N GLN A 61 3.72 -8.51 25.20
CA GLN A 61 2.58 -9.09 24.49
C GLN A 61 1.20 -8.68 25.06
N CYS A 62 1.16 -7.58 25.82
CA CYS A 62 -0.08 -7.03 26.38
C CYS A 62 -0.68 -6.01 25.39
N PHE A 63 -1.09 -6.49 24.21
CA PHE A 63 -1.53 -5.64 23.11
C PHE A 63 -2.78 -4.82 23.43
N ASP A 64 -3.77 -5.38 24.13
CA ASP A 64 -5.00 -4.67 24.52
C ASP A 64 -4.69 -3.46 25.42
N ALA A 65 -3.88 -3.67 26.46
CA ALA A 65 -3.47 -2.62 27.37
C ALA A 65 -2.62 -1.54 26.67
N ALA A 66 -1.73 -1.96 25.77
CA ALA A 66 -0.94 -1.04 24.96
C ALA A 66 -1.82 -0.21 24.03
N PHE A 67 -2.82 -0.83 23.38
CA PHE A 67 -3.77 -0.16 22.50
C PHE A 67 -4.63 0.84 23.26
N ASP A 68 -5.17 0.47 24.42
CA ASP A 68 -5.97 1.36 25.26
C ASP A 68 -5.16 2.57 25.74
N LEU A 69 -3.92 2.34 26.16
CA LEU A 69 -3.02 3.42 26.57
C LEU A 69 -2.69 4.34 25.39
N ALA A 70 -2.42 3.77 24.21
CA ALA A 70 -2.16 4.53 22.99
C ALA A 70 -3.38 5.36 22.57
N ARG A 71 -4.58 4.78 22.61
CA ARG A 71 -5.85 5.47 22.32
C ARG A 71 -6.08 6.63 23.30
N LYS A 72 -5.93 6.38 24.60
CA LYS A 72 -6.14 7.39 25.66
C LYS A 72 -5.22 8.61 25.50
N HIS A 73 -3.96 8.39 25.11
CA HIS A 73 -2.96 9.45 24.96
C HIS A 73 -2.76 9.91 23.51
N LYS A 74 -3.59 9.47 22.56
CA LYS A 74 -3.47 9.76 21.12
C LYS A 74 -2.10 9.41 20.53
N LYS A 75 -1.49 8.32 21.00
CA LYS A 75 -0.18 7.79 20.55
C LYS A 75 -0.33 6.52 19.70
N MET A 76 -1.40 6.43 18.90
CA MET A 76 -1.68 5.22 18.10
C MET A 76 -0.62 4.98 17.02
N GLU A 77 -0.06 6.04 16.43
CA GLU A 77 1.03 5.91 15.46
C GLU A 77 2.27 5.25 16.08
N LEU A 78 2.63 5.65 17.31
CA LEU A 78 3.72 5.01 18.06
C LEU A 78 3.42 3.54 18.34
N TYR A 79 2.19 3.21 18.75
CA TYR A 79 1.80 1.82 18.97
C TYR A 79 1.96 0.98 17.70
N ALA A 80 1.51 1.51 16.57
CA ALA A 80 1.59 0.83 15.29
C ALA A 80 3.03 0.71 14.75
N GLU A 81 3.89 1.70 15.00
CA GLU A 81 5.33 1.63 14.71
C GLU A 81 6.01 0.52 15.52
N VAL A 82 5.73 0.47 16.83
CA VAL A 82 6.36 -0.47 17.77
C VAL A 82 5.97 -1.91 17.47
N ILE A 83 4.71 -2.14 17.09
CA ILE A 83 4.23 -3.45 16.65
C ILE A 83 4.95 -3.90 15.36
N GLY A 84 5.23 -2.96 14.46
CA GLY A 84 5.94 -3.23 13.21
C GLY A 84 5.21 -4.20 12.29
N TYR A 85 5.96 -4.98 11.51
CA TYR A 85 5.42 -5.91 10.50
C TYR A 85 5.02 -7.29 11.04
N ASN A 86 5.34 -7.59 12.30
CA ASN A 86 5.10 -8.90 12.91
C ASN A 86 3.77 -8.96 13.70
N ALA A 87 2.91 -7.95 13.54
CA ALA A 87 1.59 -7.98 14.15
C ALA A 87 0.72 -9.10 13.58
N SER A 88 -0.22 -9.54 14.41
CA SER A 88 -1.32 -10.36 13.94
C SER A 88 -2.35 -9.50 13.17
N VAL A 89 -3.16 -10.18 12.35
CA VAL A 89 -4.16 -9.53 11.50
C VAL A 89 -5.19 -8.75 12.33
N SER A 90 -5.56 -9.23 13.53
CA SER A 90 -6.51 -8.56 14.41
C SER A 90 -5.98 -7.23 14.97
N GLU A 91 -4.68 -7.12 15.25
CA GLU A 91 -4.11 -5.87 15.76
C GLU A 91 -4.08 -4.83 14.65
N TYR A 92 -3.70 -5.21 13.42
CA TYR A 92 -3.80 -4.31 12.28
C TYR A 92 -5.23 -3.84 12.03
N GLN A 93 -6.21 -4.74 12.14
CA GLN A 93 -7.62 -4.38 12.00
C GLN A 93 -8.08 -3.38 13.08
N SER A 94 -7.62 -3.55 14.32
CA SER A 94 -7.95 -2.65 15.43
C SER A 94 -7.33 -1.26 15.23
N ILE A 95 -6.07 -1.21 14.76
CA ILE A 95 -5.38 0.03 14.39
C ILE A 95 -6.10 0.71 13.21
N ALA A 96 -6.49 -0.04 12.18
CA ALA A 96 -7.22 0.48 11.04
C ALA A 96 -8.56 1.10 11.44
N CYS A 97 -9.33 0.40 12.29
CA CYS A 97 -10.60 0.89 12.83
C CYS A 97 -10.43 2.19 13.64
N TYR A 98 -9.36 2.31 14.42
CA TYR A 98 -9.06 3.56 15.12
C TYR A 98 -8.85 4.72 14.14
N PHE A 99 -8.03 4.54 13.10
CA PHE A 99 -7.76 5.59 12.12
C PHE A 99 -8.98 5.90 11.23
N GLU A 100 -9.84 4.91 10.96
CA GLU A 100 -11.13 5.10 10.29
C GLU A 100 -12.03 6.05 11.11
N ASN A 101 -12.13 5.84 12.43
CA ASN A 101 -12.91 6.70 13.33
C ASN A 101 -12.36 8.14 13.42
N GLU A 102 -11.03 8.30 13.37
CA GLU A 102 -10.36 9.61 13.29
C GLU A 102 -10.46 10.25 11.90
N LYS A 103 -11.09 9.58 10.92
CA LYS A 103 -11.18 10.00 9.51
C LYS A 103 -9.81 10.17 8.84
N ASN A 104 -8.79 9.48 9.34
CA ASN A 104 -7.49 9.38 8.69
C ASN A 104 -7.51 8.24 7.67
N TRP A 105 -8.10 8.54 6.50
CA TRP A 105 -8.34 7.57 5.41
C TRP A 105 -7.06 6.88 4.93
N TYR A 106 -5.94 7.60 4.89
CA TYR A 106 -4.67 7.06 4.43
C TYR A 106 -4.14 5.97 5.38
N LEU A 107 -4.03 6.29 6.68
CA LEU A 107 -3.55 5.31 7.65
C LEU A 107 -4.54 4.15 7.82
N ALA A 108 -5.85 4.42 7.84
CA ALA A 108 -6.87 3.38 7.87
C ALA A 108 -6.70 2.40 6.71
N GLY A 109 -6.58 2.92 5.48
CA GLY A 109 -6.36 2.13 4.28
C GLY A 109 -5.07 1.29 4.32
N LYS A 110 -3.96 1.89 4.78
CA LYS A 110 -2.67 1.21 4.95
C LYS A 110 -2.76 0.03 5.94
N TYR A 111 -3.39 0.23 7.10
CA TYR A 111 -3.52 -0.84 8.09
C TYR A 111 -4.55 -1.90 7.69
N TYR A 112 -5.61 -1.53 6.94
CA TYR A 112 -6.51 -2.52 6.34
C TYR A 112 -5.82 -3.39 5.30
N LEU A 113 -4.87 -2.85 4.54
CA LEU A 113 -4.05 -3.63 3.61
C LEU A 113 -3.19 -4.66 4.37
N LEU A 114 -2.52 -4.24 5.46
CA LEU A 114 -1.75 -5.15 6.34
C LEU A 114 -2.64 -6.22 6.99
N ALA A 115 -3.89 -5.86 7.33
CA ALA A 115 -4.91 -6.79 7.81
C ALA A 115 -5.54 -7.67 6.71
N LYS A 116 -5.07 -7.59 5.45
CA LYS A 116 -5.61 -8.28 4.28
C LYS A 116 -7.11 -8.03 4.01
N GLN A 117 -7.65 -6.92 4.50
CA GLN A 117 -9.01 -6.48 4.22
C GLN A 117 -9.02 -5.57 2.98
N TYR A 118 -8.73 -6.16 1.82
CA TYR A 118 -8.47 -5.43 0.58
C TYR A 118 -9.62 -4.50 0.16
N GLU A 119 -10.87 -4.93 0.30
CA GLU A 119 -12.02 -4.07 -0.06
C GLU A 119 -12.09 -2.80 0.78
N LYS A 120 -11.90 -2.91 2.11
CA LYS A 120 -11.88 -1.73 2.97
C LYS A 120 -10.66 -0.88 2.66
N ALA A 121 -9.50 -1.50 2.50
CA ALA A 121 -8.26 -0.79 2.17
C ALA A 121 -8.44 0.08 0.92
N VAL A 122 -8.89 -0.51 -0.19
CA VAL A 122 -9.10 0.22 -1.45
C VAL A 122 -10.11 1.36 -1.26
N LYS A 123 -11.28 1.10 -0.66
CA LYS A 123 -12.29 2.16 -0.45
C LYS A 123 -11.76 3.35 0.34
N HIS A 124 -10.99 3.10 1.41
CA HIS A 124 -10.41 4.16 2.23
C HIS A 124 -9.29 4.90 1.48
N LEU A 125 -8.42 4.18 0.78
CA LEU A 125 -7.32 4.78 0.03
C LEU A 125 -7.82 5.66 -1.13
N LEU A 126 -8.89 5.25 -1.82
CA LEU A 126 -9.51 6.05 -2.88
C LEU A 126 -10.29 7.26 -2.36
N HIS A 127 -10.67 7.27 -1.06
CA HIS A 127 -11.27 8.43 -0.42
C HIS A 127 -10.23 9.52 -0.09
N VAL A 128 -8.93 9.20 -0.12
CA VAL A 128 -7.87 10.21 0.06
C VAL A 128 -7.90 11.16 -1.14
N PRO A 129 -7.94 12.49 -0.94
CA PRO A 129 -7.91 13.45 -2.03
C PRO A 129 -6.74 13.21 -2.98
N TYR A 130 -7.04 13.09 -4.27
CA TYR A 130 -6.04 12.80 -5.28
C TYR A 130 -4.99 13.91 -5.39
N LYS A 131 -3.73 13.49 -5.52
CA LYS A 131 -2.58 14.30 -5.91
C LYS A 131 -1.79 13.50 -6.94
N GLU A 132 -1.08 14.15 -7.86
CA GLU A 132 -0.36 13.47 -8.95
C GLU A 132 0.55 12.33 -8.47
N ASN A 133 1.27 12.56 -7.36
CA ASN A 133 2.10 11.57 -6.67
C ASN A 133 1.42 11.06 -5.38
N SER A 134 0.20 10.54 -5.48
CA SER A 134 -0.55 10.07 -4.30
C SER A 134 -0.05 8.69 -3.86
N PRO A 135 0.64 8.58 -2.70
CA PRO A 135 1.03 7.27 -2.15
C PRO A 135 -0.20 6.42 -1.78
N ALA A 136 -1.36 7.05 -1.56
CA ALA A 136 -2.60 6.34 -1.30
C ALA A 136 -3.04 5.52 -2.52
N LEU A 137 -2.90 6.08 -3.73
CA LEU A 137 -3.26 5.39 -4.95
C LEU A 137 -2.32 4.21 -5.21
N ASP A 138 -1.01 4.38 -4.99
CA ASP A 138 -0.04 3.29 -5.12
C ASP A 138 -0.37 2.10 -4.20
N LEU A 139 -0.70 2.37 -2.94
CA LEU A 139 -1.17 1.35 -2.00
C LEU A 139 -2.49 0.70 -2.45
N ALA A 140 -3.39 1.45 -3.10
CA ALA A 140 -4.65 0.90 -3.60
C ALA A 140 -4.39 -0.05 -4.79
N LEU A 141 -3.48 0.29 -5.70
CA LEU A 141 -3.07 -0.60 -6.80
C LEU A 141 -2.45 -1.89 -6.25
N GLU A 142 -1.57 -1.77 -5.26
CA GLU A 142 -0.98 -2.93 -4.58
C GLU A 142 -2.07 -3.81 -3.93
N ALA A 143 -3.01 -3.19 -3.21
CA ALA A 143 -4.13 -3.91 -2.58
C ALA A 143 -4.95 -4.71 -3.59
N VAL A 144 -5.25 -4.13 -4.75
CA VAL A 144 -5.95 -4.83 -5.84
C VAL A 144 -5.12 -5.97 -6.42
N GLY A 145 -3.83 -5.74 -6.62
CA GLY A 145 -2.88 -6.77 -7.06
C GLY A 145 -2.82 -7.99 -6.15
N GLN A 146 -2.77 -7.75 -4.84
CA GLN A 146 -2.74 -8.81 -3.83
C GLN A 146 -4.10 -9.52 -3.71
N ALA A 147 -5.21 -8.78 -3.85
CA ALA A 147 -6.55 -9.34 -3.75
C ALA A 147 -6.90 -10.26 -4.92
N GLY A 148 -6.49 -9.91 -6.14
CA GLY A 148 -6.91 -10.60 -7.37
C GLY A 148 -8.42 -10.54 -7.64
N ASP A 149 -9.15 -9.63 -6.97
CA ASP A 149 -10.61 -9.48 -7.11
C ASP A 149 -10.93 -8.58 -8.32
N SER A 150 -11.64 -9.14 -9.30
CA SER A 150 -12.07 -8.43 -10.51
C SER A 150 -12.97 -7.23 -10.21
N ARG A 151 -13.78 -7.30 -9.15
CA ARG A 151 -14.66 -6.20 -8.74
C ARG A 151 -13.86 -5.02 -8.19
N LEU A 152 -12.83 -5.29 -7.37
CA LEU A 152 -11.94 -4.24 -6.85
C LEU A 152 -11.11 -3.63 -7.97
N THR A 153 -10.64 -4.44 -8.92
CA THR A 153 -10.00 -3.94 -10.14
C THR A 153 -10.91 -2.98 -10.90
N HIS A 154 -12.16 -3.36 -11.13
CA HIS A 154 -13.11 -2.50 -11.83
C HIS A 154 -13.37 -1.19 -11.08
N LEU A 155 -13.50 -1.24 -9.75
CA LEU A 155 -13.65 -0.05 -8.92
C LEU A 155 -12.47 0.93 -9.08
N VAL A 156 -11.25 0.43 -9.07
CA VAL A 156 -10.06 1.27 -9.30
C VAL A 156 -10.04 1.83 -10.71
N ILE A 157 -10.44 1.06 -11.73
CA ILE A 157 -10.50 1.56 -13.11
C ILE A 157 -11.49 2.72 -13.24
N ILE A 158 -12.71 2.59 -12.68
CA ILE A 158 -13.72 3.66 -12.65
C ILE A 158 -13.13 4.92 -11.99
N TYR A 159 -12.42 4.76 -10.88
CA TYR A 159 -11.74 5.87 -10.20
C TYR A 159 -10.66 6.53 -11.09
N LEU A 160 -9.83 5.73 -11.75
CA LEU A 160 -8.79 6.25 -12.66
C LEU A 160 -9.38 6.98 -13.87
N MET A 161 -10.58 6.58 -14.31
CA MET A 161 -11.31 7.25 -15.39
C MET A 161 -12.02 8.54 -14.92
N GLY A 162 -11.93 8.91 -13.64
CA GLY A 162 -12.54 10.12 -13.11
C GLY A 162 -14.06 10.02 -12.96
N GLU A 163 -14.65 8.83 -13.09
CA GLU A 163 -16.11 8.65 -12.97
C GLU A 163 -16.59 8.85 -11.52
N THR A 164 -15.69 8.71 -10.53
CA THR A 164 -16.02 8.91 -9.10
C THR A 164 -15.77 10.33 -8.59
N ASP A 165 -14.71 11.00 -9.07
CA ASP A 165 -14.25 12.28 -8.53
C ASP A 165 -14.21 13.41 -9.58
N GLY A 166 -14.64 13.12 -10.81
CA GLY A 166 -14.69 14.06 -11.93
C GLY A 166 -13.35 14.34 -12.60
N VAL A 167 -12.25 13.72 -12.14
CA VAL A 167 -10.90 14.01 -12.64
C VAL A 167 -10.25 12.74 -13.19
N VAL A 168 -10.11 12.67 -14.51
CA VAL A 168 -9.37 11.60 -15.19
C VAL A 168 -7.92 11.59 -14.69
N LYS A 169 -7.46 10.43 -14.24
CA LYS A 169 -6.10 10.25 -13.75
C LYS A 169 -5.15 9.96 -14.90
N ASP A 170 -3.89 10.22 -14.64
CA ASP A 170 -2.80 9.91 -15.56
C ASP A 170 -2.77 8.42 -15.92
N ALA A 171 -2.70 8.13 -17.23
CA ALA A 171 -2.65 6.79 -17.81
C ALA A 171 -1.52 5.91 -17.24
N ARG A 172 -0.45 6.50 -16.69
CA ARG A 172 0.61 5.79 -15.95
C ARG A 172 0.07 4.97 -14.78
N HIS A 173 -1.01 5.41 -14.12
CA HIS A 173 -1.65 4.63 -13.05
C HIS A 173 -2.36 3.40 -13.59
N LEU A 174 -3.04 3.52 -14.73
CA LEU A 174 -3.70 2.39 -15.39
C LEU A 174 -2.67 1.36 -15.89
N PHE A 175 -1.56 1.84 -16.46
CA PHE A 175 -0.43 1.00 -16.82
C PHE A 175 0.11 0.23 -15.60
N ARG A 176 0.36 0.92 -14.48
CA ARG A 176 0.82 0.29 -13.23
C ARG A 176 -0.18 -0.76 -12.70
N LEU A 177 -1.48 -0.46 -12.75
CA LEU A 177 -2.53 -1.41 -12.37
C LEU A 177 -2.44 -2.71 -13.19
N TYR A 178 -2.34 -2.59 -14.52
CA TYR A 178 -2.22 -3.76 -15.39
C TYR A 178 -0.93 -4.55 -15.18
N MET A 179 0.18 -3.87 -14.89
CA MET A 179 1.44 -4.52 -14.54
C MET A 179 1.31 -5.34 -13.25
N VAL A 180 0.73 -4.76 -12.20
CA VAL A 180 0.49 -5.43 -10.92
C VAL A 180 -0.46 -6.63 -11.06
N LEU A 181 -1.48 -6.50 -11.91
CA LEU A 181 -2.42 -7.59 -12.25
C LEU A 181 -1.84 -8.62 -13.23
N LYS A 182 -0.60 -8.42 -13.71
CA LYS A 182 0.06 -9.27 -14.72
C LYS A 182 -0.69 -9.34 -16.05
N GLN A 183 -1.51 -8.32 -16.35
CA GLN A 183 -2.26 -8.18 -17.59
C GLN A 183 -1.40 -7.49 -18.66
N TYR A 184 -0.32 -8.15 -19.07
CA TYR A 184 0.72 -7.53 -19.91
C TYR A 184 0.25 -7.08 -21.29
N LYS A 185 -0.80 -7.70 -21.85
CA LYS A 185 -1.40 -7.27 -23.12
C LYS A 185 -2.08 -5.90 -23.01
N GLU A 186 -2.80 -5.66 -21.91
CA GLU A 186 -3.45 -4.37 -21.66
C GLU A 186 -2.44 -3.31 -21.21
N ALA A 187 -1.44 -3.71 -20.41
CA ALA A 187 -0.30 -2.86 -20.08
C ALA A 187 0.44 -2.39 -21.34
N ALA A 188 0.71 -3.30 -22.28
CA ALA A 188 1.34 -2.99 -23.57
C ALA A 188 0.56 -1.93 -24.37
N ARG A 189 -0.76 -2.10 -24.53
CA ARG A 189 -1.60 -1.10 -25.21
C ARG A 189 -1.57 0.25 -24.51
N THR A 190 -1.61 0.24 -23.17
CA THR A 190 -1.54 1.48 -22.38
C THR A 190 -0.19 2.16 -22.51
N ALA A 191 0.91 1.39 -22.60
CA ALA A 191 2.26 1.92 -22.81
C ALA A 191 2.38 2.66 -24.15
N VAL A 192 1.77 2.15 -25.22
CA VAL A 192 1.70 2.84 -26.53
C VAL A 192 1.01 4.19 -26.40
N ILE A 193 -0.12 4.25 -25.67
CA ILE A 193 -0.86 5.49 -25.46
C ILE A 193 0.01 6.50 -24.70
N ILE A 194 0.64 6.09 -23.60
CA ILE A 194 1.54 6.95 -22.81
C ILE A 194 2.72 7.44 -23.65
N ALA A 195 3.35 6.54 -24.40
CA ALA A 195 4.50 6.89 -25.24
C ALA A 195 4.14 7.92 -26.31
N ARG A 196 2.97 7.81 -26.94
CA ARG A 196 2.49 8.80 -27.91
C ARG A 196 2.23 10.16 -27.27
N ASP A 197 1.62 10.18 -26.09
CA ASP A 197 1.41 11.42 -25.35
C ASP A 197 2.75 12.10 -25.01
N GLU A 198 3.72 11.34 -24.50
CA GLU A 198 5.08 11.82 -24.22
C GLU A 198 5.78 12.33 -25.51
N GLN A 199 5.64 11.64 -26.65
CA GLN A 199 6.16 12.11 -27.94
C GLN A 199 5.53 13.45 -28.36
N THR A 200 4.21 13.61 -28.21
CA THR A 200 3.52 14.87 -28.53
C THR A 200 3.96 16.02 -27.65
N ASN A 201 4.40 15.71 -26.42
CA ASN A 201 4.99 16.67 -25.48
C ASN A 201 6.50 16.90 -25.71
N GLY A 202 7.12 16.23 -26.68
CA GLY A 202 8.55 16.34 -27.01
C GLY A 202 9.47 15.45 -26.18
N ASN A 203 8.93 14.59 -25.31
CA ASN A 203 9.67 13.70 -24.41
C ASN A 203 9.99 12.34 -25.07
N TYR A 204 10.62 12.36 -26.25
CA TYR A 204 10.90 11.15 -27.04
C TYR A 204 11.72 10.10 -26.31
N ARG A 205 12.68 10.53 -25.47
CA ARG A 205 13.51 9.61 -24.67
C ARG A 205 12.67 8.80 -23.68
N SER A 206 11.78 9.47 -22.94
CA SER A 206 10.89 8.82 -21.97
C SER A 206 9.91 7.87 -22.65
N ALA A 207 9.39 8.25 -23.82
CA ALA A 207 8.55 7.38 -24.65
C ALA A 207 9.30 6.12 -25.10
N HIS A 208 10.52 6.28 -25.63
CA HIS A 208 11.36 5.18 -26.05
C HIS A 208 11.70 4.24 -24.87
N ASP A 209 12.17 4.80 -23.75
CA ASP A 209 12.54 4.02 -22.56
C ASP A 209 11.36 3.18 -22.03
N LEU A 210 10.15 3.75 -22.00
CA LEU A 210 8.93 3.05 -21.60
C LEU A 210 8.59 1.88 -22.54
N LEU A 211 8.56 2.14 -23.85
CA LEU A 211 8.24 1.11 -24.84
C LEU A 211 9.31 0.01 -24.87
N PHE A 212 10.58 0.38 -24.83
CA PHE A 212 11.69 -0.55 -24.80
C PHE A 212 11.63 -1.47 -23.57
N SER A 213 11.39 -0.90 -22.38
CA SER A 213 11.20 -1.66 -21.14
C SER A 213 10.04 -2.65 -21.27
N MET A 214 8.91 -2.20 -21.86
CA MET A 214 7.75 -3.06 -22.09
C MET A 214 8.06 -4.22 -23.07
N VAL A 215 8.81 -3.97 -24.15
CA VAL A 215 9.23 -5.01 -25.09
C VAL A 215 10.10 -6.05 -24.41
N GLN A 216 11.06 -5.61 -23.59
CA GLN A 216 11.92 -6.53 -22.83
C GLN A 216 11.09 -7.41 -21.89
N GLU A 217 10.14 -6.82 -21.18
CA GLU A 217 9.26 -7.52 -20.25
C GLU A 217 8.39 -8.59 -20.97
N LEU A 218 7.86 -8.28 -22.15
CA LEU A 218 7.09 -9.24 -22.97
C LEU A 218 7.97 -10.37 -23.49
N ARG A 219 9.18 -10.06 -23.97
CA ARG A 219 10.13 -11.06 -24.47
C ARG A 219 10.57 -12.04 -23.38
N GLN A 220 10.91 -11.53 -22.19
CA GLN A 220 11.29 -12.38 -21.06
C GLN A 220 10.19 -13.38 -20.68
N ARG A 221 8.92 -13.02 -20.90
CA ARG A 221 7.75 -13.84 -20.60
C ARG A 221 7.22 -14.65 -21.78
N ASN A 222 7.91 -14.65 -22.93
CA ASN A 222 7.49 -15.29 -24.16
C ASN A 222 6.09 -14.85 -24.64
N ILE A 223 5.71 -13.59 -24.37
CA ILE A 223 4.43 -13.02 -24.83
C ILE A 223 4.67 -12.32 -26.16
N HIS A 224 3.81 -12.60 -27.15
CA HIS A 224 3.88 -11.96 -28.46
C HIS A 224 3.82 -10.43 -28.33
N VAL A 225 4.82 -9.75 -28.85
CA VAL A 225 4.90 -8.28 -28.84
C VAL A 225 3.89 -7.73 -29.86
N PRO A 226 2.89 -6.93 -29.44
CA PRO A 226 1.97 -6.28 -30.38
C PRO A 226 2.73 -5.44 -31.41
N PHE A 227 2.32 -5.52 -32.68
CA PHE A 227 2.95 -4.81 -33.80
C PHE A 227 3.08 -3.30 -33.56
N GLU A 228 2.11 -2.71 -32.85
CA GLU A 228 2.07 -1.29 -32.48
C GLU A 228 3.28 -0.86 -31.64
N ILE A 229 3.73 -1.67 -30.68
CA ILE A 229 4.93 -1.38 -29.88
C ILE A 229 6.20 -1.56 -30.73
N GLY A 230 6.25 -2.62 -31.54
CA GLY A 230 7.40 -2.89 -32.40
C GLY A 230 7.63 -1.79 -33.44
N GLY A 231 6.56 -1.26 -34.03
CA GLY A 231 6.62 -0.14 -34.97
C GLY A 231 6.99 1.18 -34.30
N ASP A 232 6.41 1.49 -33.15
CA ASP A 232 6.67 2.77 -32.46
C ASP A 232 8.09 2.84 -31.87
N VAL A 233 8.68 1.71 -31.43
CA VAL A 233 10.10 1.63 -31.03
C VAL A 233 11.03 1.85 -32.24
N VAL A 234 10.74 1.22 -33.38
CA VAL A 234 11.56 1.39 -34.60
C VAL A 234 11.46 2.81 -35.15
N ASN A 235 10.29 3.45 -35.06
CA ASN A 235 10.11 4.84 -35.48
C ASN A 235 10.85 5.85 -34.56
N THR A 236 11.07 5.53 -33.28
CA THR A 236 11.88 6.39 -32.40
C THR A 236 13.39 6.35 -32.70
N ASP A 237 13.88 5.27 -33.31
CA ASP A 237 15.30 5.13 -33.67
C ASP A 237 15.63 5.74 -35.05
N GLN A 238 14.62 6.12 -35.84
CA GLN A 238 14.79 6.46 -37.26
C GLN A 238 14.38 7.87 -37.69
N ASP A 239 13.96 8.76 -36.78
CA ASP A 239 13.41 10.07 -37.20
C ASP A 239 14.14 11.29 -36.64
N ASP A 240 15.38 11.50 -37.11
CA ASP A 240 15.99 12.82 -37.29
C ASP A 240 15.40 13.56 -38.54
N SER A 241 14.42 12.99 -39.25
CA SER A 241 13.86 13.64 -40.45
C SER A 241 12.49 13.12 -40.89
N VAL A 242 11.45 13.68 -40.28
CA VAL A 242 10.10 13.86 -40.84
C VAL A 242 9.42 12.58 -41.35
N LYS A 243 8.47 12.05 -40.57
CA LYS A 243 7.14 11.67 -41.10
C LYS A 243 6.02 11.74 -40.05
N ILE A 244 5.33 12.88 -40.09
CA ILE A 244 3.97 13.06 -39.60
C ILE A 244 3.06 12.05 -40.32
N LEU A 245 2.56 11.05 -39.60
CA LEU A 245 1.41 10.26 -40.03
C LEU A 245 0.25 10.43 -39.05
N ASN A 246 -0.65 11.32 -39.47
CA ASN A 246 -2.02 11.50 -39.00
C ASN A 246 -2.71 10.17 -38.71
N ILE A 247 -2.96 9.86 -37.43
CA ILE A 247 -4.09 9.02 -37.03
C ILE A 247 -4.73 9.62 -35.76
N THR A 248 -5.86 10.30 -35.98
CA THR A 248 -6.74 10.91 -34.96
C THR A 248 -7.21 9.94 -33.87
N PRO A 249 -7.48 10.42 -32.64
CA PRO A 249 -7.76 9.61 -31.47
C PRO A 249 -9.22 9.11 -31.46
N LYS A 250 -9.41 7.81 -31.72
CA LYS A 250 -10.73 7.14 -31.57
C LYS A 250 -10.73 5.96 -30.61
N ILE A 251 -9.64 5.74 -29.87
CA ILE A 251 -9.47 4.52 -29.05
C ILE A 251 -10.00 4.69 -27.61
N TYR A 252 -10.25 5.91 -27.14
CA TYR A 252 -10.84 6.15 -25.82
C TYR A 252 -12.30 5.68 -25.66
N LEU A 253 -13.02 5.35 -26.74
CA LEU A 253 -14.46 5.02 -26.69
C LEU A 253 -14.84 3.60 -27.14
N LEU A 254 -13.93 2.80 -27.69
CA LEU A 254 -14.29 1.53 -28.35
C LEU A 254 -13.97 0.26 -27.55
N SER A 255 -13.24 0.35 -26.44
CA SER A 255 -12.94 -0.82 -25.60
C SER A 255 -14.11 -1.20 -24.66
N TYR A 256 -15.00 -0.28 -24.31
CA TYR A 256 -16.05 -0.51 -23.29
C TYR A 256 -17.48 -0.73 -23.80
N LYS A 257 -17.74 -0.60 -25.12
CA LYS A 257 -19.06 -0.96 -25.69
C LYS A 257 -19.21 -2.45 -26.01
N SER A 258 -18.14 -3.24 -25.92
CA SER A 258 -18.14 -4.66 -26.28
C SER A 258 -18.53 -5.59 -25.13
N THR A 259 -18.63 -5.08 -23.89
CA THR A 259 -18.81 -5.91 -22.68
C THR A 259 -20.16 -5.70 -21.99
N SER A 260 -21.06 -4.88 -22.55
CA SER A 260 -22.44 -4.67 -22.03
C SER A 260 -23.55 -5.29 -22.89
N LEU A 261 -23.21 -6.16 -23.85
CA LEU A 261 -24.18 -6.92 -24.66
C LEU A 261 -24.01 -8.43 -24.43
N SER A 262 -24.32 -8.89 -23.22
CA SER A 262 -24.56 -10.30 -22.94
C SER A 262 -25.30 -10.44 -21.60
N GLN A 263 -26.57 -10.05 -21.56
CA GLN A 263 -27.59 -10.68 -20.72
C GLN A 263 -28.97 -10.12 -21.06
N ASN A 264 -29.67 -10.80 -21.97
CA ASN A 264 -31.13 -10.92 -21.90
C ASN A 264 -31.58 -12.11 -22.77
N PRO A 265 -31.74 -13.32 -22.21
CA PRO A 265 -32.61 -14.32 -22.78
C PRO A 265 -33.91 -14.30 -21.97
N ASN A 266 -34.98 -13.68 -22.51
CA ASN A 266 -36.38 -14.05 -22.24
C ASN A 266 -37.34 -13.10 -22.97
N THR A 267 -37.73 -13.50 -24.18
CA THR A 267 -39.07 -13.22 -24.74
C THR A 267 -39.38 -14.31 -25.77
N ALA A 268 -40.00 -15.38 -25.30
CA ALA A 268 -41.11 -16.12 -25.93
C ALA A 268 -41.67 -17.09 -24.90
#